data_AF-A0A2T4Y931-F1
#
_entry.id   AF-A0A2T4Y931-F1
#
_cell.length_a   1.000
_cell.length_b   1.000
_cell.length_c   1.000
_cell.angle_alpha   90.00
_cell.angle_beta   90.00
_cell.angle_gamma   90.00
#
_symmetry.space_group_name_H-M   'P 1'
#
loop_
_entity.id
_entity.type
_entity.pdbx_description
1 polymer ?
#
loop_
_entity_poly.entity_id
_entity_poly.type
_entity_poly.pdbx_seq_one_letter_code
_entity_poly.pdbx_strand_id
1 'polypeptide(L)'
;MTKSHRGRAPATLRDLRIDRTLRPVIDELAAVTLSAPTLRDYAGFFSHPPAIVAMTTRAFQHAREHERFIALTDGSDPDIFFRNVGQLHAVVRLNSVASIAVALIPARSGADRHARREQGHAMLHRLEEPETNDLREVIEIAFELGDIDAEEVTSDILSYITRLLGTGAESPATTHRLEERGTLLAYHEAQPDIDALVREAQHHGEMADRFRTSLRRRDLSPEDRGLTGAAAEGATLQQRIALARLALAAHLPDRDTALDHVYAAINDAPPQVAATLILAISVGSRLRDMAAAHPPRV
;
A
#
# COMPACT_ATOMS: atom_id res chain seq x y z
N MET A 1 40.99 23.56 10.08
CA MET A 1 39.94 23.15 11.02
C MET A 1 38.58 23.46 10.39
N THR A 2 38.01 22.50 9.67
CA THR A 2 36.70 22.60 9.04
C THR A 2 35.62 22.46 10.10
N LYS A 3 34.90 23.55 10.39
CA LYS A 3 33.72 23.53 11.24
C LYS A 3 32.67 22.63 10.58
N SER A 4 32.44 21.46 11.16
CA SER A 4 31.30 20.61 10.84
C SER A 4 30.03 21.39 11.16
N HIS A 5 29.40 21.98 10.14
CA HIS A 5 28.03 22.45 10.23
C HIS A 5 27.12 21.22 10.33
N ARG A 6 26.98 20.66 11.53
CA ARG A 6 25.76 19.92 11.89
C ARG A 6 24.64 20.94 11.76
N GLY A 7 23.96 20.96 10.62
CA GLY A 7 22.82 21.83 10.38
C GLY A 7 21.80 21.61 11.50
N ARG A 8 21.31 22.72 12.07
CA ARG A 8 20.22 22.69 13.06
C ARG A 8 19.05 21.91 12.45
N ALA A 9 18.44 21.00 13.22
CA ALA A 9 17.22 20.33 12.79
C ALA A 9 16.14 21.38 12.46
N PRO A 10 15.35 21.19 11.38
CA PRO A 10 14.31 22.15 11.02
C PRO A 10 13.30 22.27 12.17
N ALA A 11 12.94 23.50 12.52
CA ALA A 11 11.94 23.78 13.56
C ALA A 11 10.57 24.08 12.94
N THR A 12 10.55 24.62 11.73
CA THR A 12 9.35 24.92 10.96
C THR A 12 9.46 24.37 9.53
N LEU A 13 8.35 24.34 8.80
CA LEU A 13 8.34 23.96 7.37
C LEU A 13 9.24 24.86 6.52
N ARG A 14 9.47 26.12 6.91
CA ARG A 14 10.37 27.05 6.21
C ARG A 14 11.84 26.63 6.30
N ASP A 15 12.20 25.87 7.34
CA ASP A 15 13.59 25.45 7.58
C ASP A 15 13.98 24.20 6.79
N LEU A 16 13.03 23.57 6.09
CA LEU A 16 13.29 22.40 5.25
C LEU A 16 14.26 22.75 4.11
N ARG A 17 15.38 22.04 4.06
CA ARG A 17 16.37 22.17 2.97
C ARG A 17 15.92 21.31 1.80
N ILE A 18 15.20 21.93 0.87
CA ILE A 18 14.61 21.25 -0.28
C ILE A 18 15.68 20.65 -1.20
N ASP A 19 15.62 19.34 -1.43
CA ASP A 19 16.31 18.66 -2.51
C ASP A 19 15.59 18.97 -3.83
N ARG A 20 16.34 19.47 -4.81
CA ARG A 20 15.83 19.84 -6.14
C ARG A 20 15.94 18.70 -7.15
N THR A 21 16.53 17.58 -6.76
CA THR A 21 16.67 16.40 -7.61
C THR A 21 15.33 15.70 -7.74
N LEU A 22 14.78 15.66 -8.96
CA LEU A 22 13.59 14.88 -9.26
C LEU A 22 13.95 13.41 -9.40
N ARG A 23 13.15 12.54 -8.78
CA ARG A 23 13.31 11.09 -8.81
C ARG A 23 11.97 10.44 -9.14
N PRO A 24 11.95 9.26 -9.77
CA PRO A 24 10.71 8.50 -9.92
C PRO A 24 10.17 8.10 -8.54
N VAL A 25 8.86 8.17 -8.38
CA VAL A 25 8.15 7.64 -7.22
C VAL A 25 7.43 6.36 -7.66
N ILE A 26 7.76 5.25 -7.02
CA ILE A 26 7.10 3.96 -7.24
C ILE A 26 6.50 3.54 -5.91
N ASP A 27 5.18 3.60 -5.79
CA ASP A 27 4.45 3.15 -4.61
C ASP A 27 4.39 1.61 -4.53
N GLU A 28 3.98 1.07 -3.37
CA GLU A 28 4.00 -0.38 -3.13
C GLU A 28 3.14 -1.19 -4.10
N LEU A 29 1.93 -0.70 -4.43
CA LEU A 29 1.02 -1.44 -5.29
C LEU A 29 1.50 -1.40 -6.75
N ALA A 30 2.05 -0.27 -7.18
CA ALA A 30 2.70 -0.16 -8.49
C ALA A 30 3.96 -1.04 -8.58
N ALA A 31 4.77 -1.11 -7.52
CA ALA A 31 6.01 -1.90 -7.48
C ALA A 31 5.79 -3.41 -7.63
N VAL A 32 4.59 -3.91 -7.32
CA VAL A 32 4.25 -5.34 -7.35
C VAL A 32 3.32 -5.71 -8.51
N THR A 33 2.96 -4.75 -9.35
CA THR A 33 2.12 -4.98 -10.53
C THR A 33 2.90 -5.71 -11.62
N LEU A 34 2.29 -6.72 -12.25
CA LEU A 34 2.87 -7.43 -13.38
C LEU A 34 2.40 -6.84 -14.72
N SER A 35 3.36 -6.49 -15.58
CA SER A 35 3.06 -6.03 -16.95
C SER A 35 3.13 -7.18 -17.95
N ALA A 36 2.04 -7.44 -18.67
CA ALA A 36 1.90 -8.53 -19.65
C ALA A 36 2.38 -9.92 -19.14
N PRO A 37 1.91 -10.38 -17.97
CA PRO A 37 2.38 -11.61 -17.34
C PRO A 37 2.04 -12.87 -18.14
N THR A 38 3.00 -13.80 -18.16
CA THR A 38 2.80 -15.18 -18.57
C THR A 38 2.21 -16.01 -17.42
N LEU A 39 1.82 -17.26 -17.71
CA LEU A 39 1.39 -18.22 -16.69
C LEU A 39 2.44 -18.41 -15.58
N ARG A 40 3.74 -18.45 -15.95
CA ARG A 40 4.83 -18.60 -14.98
C ARG A 40 5.03 -17.34 -14.13
N ASP A 41 4.78 -16.16 -14.68
CA ASP A 41 4.90 -14.91 -13.92
C ASP A 41 3.83 -14.83 -12.83
N TYR A 42 2.58 -15.18 -13.15
CA TYR A 42 1.52 -15.25 -12.14
C TYR A 42 1.81 -16.31 -11.07
N ALA A 43 2.21 -17.52 -11.48
CA ALA A 43 2.54 -18.57 -10.54
C ALA A 43 3.72 -18.17 -9.64
N GLY A 44 4.77 -17.61 -10.24
CA GLY A 44 5.95 -17.10 -9.55
C GLY A 44 5.59 -16.03 -8.51
N PHE A 45 4.74 -15.07 -8.89
CA PHE A 45 4.26 -14.02 -8.00
C PHE A 45 3.48 -14.56 -6.80
N PHE A 46 2.63 -15.57 -7.00
CA PHE A 46 1.87 -16.16 -5.89
C PHE A 46 2.72 -17.06 -4.98
N SER A 47 3.67 -17.80 -5.57
CA SER A 47 4.56 -18.70 -4.84
C SER A 47 5.66 -17.95 -4.08
N HIS A 48 6.09 -16.79 -4.59
CA HIS A 48 7.14 -15.97 -3.99
C HIS A 48 6.65 -14.53 -3.86
N PRO A 49 5.68 -14.27 -2.96
CA PRO A 49 5.09 -12.95 -2.85
C PRO A 49 6.14 -11.91 -2.41
N PRO A 50 5.92 -10.62 -2.74
CA PRO A 50 6.72 -9.52 -2.24
C PRO A 50 6.86 -9.54 -0.71
N ALA A 51 8.01 -9.10 -0.21
CA ALA A 51 8.31 -9.16 1.23
C ALA A 51 7.50 -8.14 2.04
N ILE A 52 6.53 -8.61 2.84
CA ILE A 52 5.66 -7.77 3.67
C ILE A 52 6.47 -6.94 4.68
N VAL A 53 7.52 -7.54 5.27
CA VAL A 53 8.43 -6.84 6.20
C VAL A 53 9.01 -5.54 5.60
N ALA A 54 9.39 -5.56 4.32
CA ALA A 54 9.93 -4.39 3.65
C ALA A 54 8.85 -3.33 3.42
N MET A 55 7.63 -3.75 3.05
CA MET A 55 6.47 -2.88 2.88
C MET A 55 6.09 -2.18 4.19
N THR A 56 5.99 -2.94 5.29
CA THR A 56 5.72 -2.39 6.63
C THR A 56 6.81 -1.38 7.05
N THR A 57 8.08 -1.69 6.79
CA THR A 57 9.18 -0.76 7.08
C THR A 57 9.03 0.56 6.34
N ARG A 58 8.69 0.53 5.04
CA ARG A 58 8.45 1.75 4.26
C ARG A 58 7.18 2.47 4.69
N ALA A 59 6.11 1.75 5.03
CA ALA A 59 4.90 2.32 5.62
C ALA A 59 5.24 3.11 6.89
N PHE A 60 6.03 2.56 7.81
CA PHE A 60 6.49 3.27 9.01
C PHE A 60 7.39 4.47 8.70
N GLN A 61 8.24 4.40 7.69
CA GLN A 61 9.03 5.56 7.28
C GLN A 61 8.13 6.71 6.79
N HIS A 62 7.13 6.41 5.95
CA HIS A 62 6.17 7.43 5.51
C HIS A 62 5.32 7.97 6.67
N ALA A 63 4.93 7.13 7.62
CA ALA A 63 4.23 7.56 8.83
C ALA A 63 5.06 8.56 9.65
N ARG A 64 6.37 8.31 9.80
CA ARG A 64 7.28 9.22 10.50
C ARG A 64 7.45 10.55 9.77
N GLU A 65 7.49 10.55 8.44
CA GLU A 65 7.51 11.80 7.68
C GLU A 65 6.18 12.57 7.78
N HIS A 66 5.04 11.87 7.89
CA HIS A 66 3.75 12.48 8.18
C HIS A 66 3.74 13.15 9.57
N GLU A 67 4.12 12.43 10.63
CA GLU A 67 4.22 12.98 11.99
C GLU A 67 5.19 14.15 12.05
N ARG A 68 6.33 14.03 11.36
CA ARG A 68 7.31 15.10 11.22
C ARG A 68 6.72 16.33 10.53
N PHE A 69 5.90 16.16 9.49
CA PHE A 69 5.22 17.29 8.85
C PHE A 69 4.34 18.02 9.86
N ILE A 70 3.48 17.28 10.59
CA ILE A 70 2.60 17.85 11.61
C ILE A 70 3.42 18.62 12.66
N ALA A 71 4.50 18.03 13.18
CA ALA A 71 5.36 18.69 14.16
C ALA A 71 5.98 20.00 13.61
N LEU A 72 6.31 20.07 12.33
CA LEU A 72 6.84 21.28 11.68
C LEU A 72 5.76 22.34 11.40
N THR A 73 4.47 21.98 11.45
CA THR A 73 3.38 22.96 11.34
C THR A 73 3.24 23.82 12.60
N ASP A 74 3.63 23.30 13.76
CA ASP A 74 3.61 24.01 15.03
C ASP A 74 4.67 25.14 15.03
N GLY A 75 4.25 26.33 14.61
CA GLY A 75 5.13 27.49 14.40
C GLY A 75 5.35 27.89 12.93
N SER A 76 4.68 27.22 11.98
CA SER A 76 4.64 27.66 10.58
C SER A 76 3.47 28.61 10.31
N ASP A 77 3.72 29.69 9.57
CA ASP A 77 2.65 30.57 9.08
C ASP A 77 1.67 29.79 8.17
N PRO A 78 0.37 30.14 8.13
CA PRO A 78 -0.61 29.47 7.27
C PRO A 78 -0.21 29.40 5.79
N ASP A 79 0.40 30.46 5.26
CA ASP A 79 0.87 30.48 3.87
C ASP A 79 2.05 29.52 3.62
N ILE A 80 2.84 29.21 4.65
CA ILE A 80 3.89 28.19 4.55
C ILE A 80 3.25 26.81 4.57
N PHE A 81 2.24 26.59 5.42
CA PHE A 81 1.47 25.34 5.41
C PHE A 81 0.88 25.04 4.01
N PHE A 82 0.10 25.97 3.44
CA PHE A 82 -0.56 25.74 2.15
C PHE A 82 0.40 25.54 0.97
N ARG A 83 1.63 26.06 1.04
CA ARG A 83 2.67 25.83 0.03
C ARG A 83 3.32 24.44 0.12
N ASN A 84 3.22 23.78 1.27
CA ASN A 84 3.85 22.49 1.53
C ASN A 84 2.84 21.34 1.74
N VAL A 85 1.53 21.64 1.84
CA VAL A 85 0.49 20.62 2.12
C VAL A 85 0.42 19.52 1.06
N GLY A 86 0.79 19.79 -0.20
CA GLY A 86 0.90 18.76 -1.23
C GLY A 86 1.95 17.67 -0.90
N GLN A 87 3.02 17.99 -0.17
CA GLN A 87 3.99 16.99 0.32
C GLN A 87 3.36 16.09 1.38
N LEU A 88 2.56 16.67 2.28
CA LEU A 88 1.80 15.91 3.26
C LEU A 88 0.85 14.94 2.55
N HIS A 89 0.08 15.42 1.57
CA HIS A 89 -0.83 14.56 0.79
C HIS A 89 -0.09 13.40 0.12
N ALA A 90 1.07 13.65 -0.49
CA ALA A 90 1.89 12.63 -1.12
C ALA A 90 2.37 11.56 -0.12
N VAL A 91 2.89 11.99 1.03
CA VAL A 91 3.40 11.08 2.07
C VAL A 91 2.28 10.27 2.71
N VAL A 92 1.13 10.88 2.99
CA VAL A 92 -0.05 10.17 3.50
C VAL A 92 -0.53 9.15 2.48
N ARG A 93 -0.59 9.51 1.18
CA ARG A 93 -0.92 8.56 0.10
C ARG A 93 0.06 7.40 0.03
N LEU A 94 1.37 7.65 0.12
CA LEU A 94 2.39 6.59 0.14
C LEU A 94 2.23 5.65 1.34
N ASN A 95 1.98 6.20 2.54
CA ASN A 95 1.68 5.40 3.73
C ASN A 95 0.40 4.55 3.56
N SER A 96 -0.66 5.15 3.03
CA SER A 96 -1.93 4.47 2.78
C SER A 96 -1.77 3.32 1.78
N VAL A 97 -1.13 3.57 0.64
CA VAL A 97 -0.87 2.54 -0.38
C VAL A 97 -0.04 1.39 0.21
N ALA A 98 0.99 1.71 1.00
CA ALA A 98 1.80 0.68 1.65
C ALA A 98 1.03 -0.14 2.68
N SER A 99 0.15 0.50 3.46
CA SER A 99 -0.71 -0.18 4.43
C SER A 99 -1.68 -1.15 3.74
N ILE A 100 -2.29 -0.72 2.63
CA ILE A 100 -3.18 -1.57 1.83
C ILE A 100 -2.41 -2.72 1.17
N ALA A 101 -1.18 -2.48 0.69
CA ALA A 101 -0.33 -3.55 0.15
C ALA A 101 0.01 -4.61 1.22
N VAL A 102 0.37 -4.20 2.44
CA VAL A 102 0.64 -5.10 3.57
C VAL A 102 -0.57 -5.97 3.92
N ALA A 103 -1.77 -5.40 3.91
CA ALA A 103 -3.00 -6.15 4.11
C ALA A 103 -3.24 -7.13 2.95
N LEU A 104 -3.09 -6.67 1.70
CA LEU A 104 -3.49 -7.45 0.52
C LEU A 104 -2.54 -8.62 0.18
N ILE A 105 -1.23 -8.45 0.31
CA ILE A 105 -0.25 -9.47 -0.08
C ILE A 105 -0.26 -10.63 0.92
N PRO A 106 -0.39 -11.91 0.50
CA PRO A 106 -0.46 -13.05 1.42
C PRO A 106 0.75 -13.18 2.37
N ALA A 107 0.50 -13.25 3.68
CA ALA A 107 1.52 -13.52 4.68
C ALA A 107 1.89 -15.01 4.70
N ARG A 108 3.10 -15.37 4.27
CA ARG A 108 3.55 -16.78 4.13
C ARG A 108 4.47 -17.25 5.24
N SER A 109 5.04 -16.33 6.01
CA SER A 109 5.96 -16.62 7.11
C SER A 109 5.52 -15.94 8.40
N GLY A 110 6.06 -16.38 9.54
CA GLY A 110 5.83 -15.72 10.82
C GLY A 110 6.28 -14.26 10.83
N ALA A 111 7.37 -13.95 10.11
CA ALA A 111 7.83 -12.57 9.92
C ALA A 111 6.78 -11.72 9.18
N ASP A 112 6.15 -12.27 8.13
CA ASP A 112 5.12 -11.57 7.37
C ASP A 112 3.84 -11.37 8.19
N ARG A 113 3.44 -12.39 8.96
CA ARG A 113 2.30 -12.30 9.89
C ARG A 113 2.53 -11.25 10.96
N HIS A 114 3.70 -11.20 11.59
CA HIS A 114 4.02 -10.15 12.55
C HIS A 114 4.02 -8.77 11.90
N ALA A 115 4.67 -8.61 10.75
CA ALA A 115 4.72 -7.34 10.03
C ALA A 115 3.33 -6.81 9.63
N ARG A 116 2.43 -7.71 9.24
CA ARG A 116 1.02 -7.39 8.96
C ARG A 116 0.30 -6.92 10.24
N ARG A 117 0.45 -7.65 11.34
CA ARG A 117 -0.20 -7.29 12.62
C ARG A 117 0.27 -5.96 13.17
N GLU A 118 1.59 -5.71 13.16
CA GLU A 118 2.15 -4.42 13.57
C GLU A 118 1.58 -3.25 12.74
N GLN A 119 1.43 -3.44 11.42
CA GLN A 119 0.81 -2.43 10.57
C GLN A 119 -0.68 -2.24 10.89
N GLY A 120 -1.41 -3.33 11.17
CA GLY A 120 -2.81 -3.28 11.58
C GLY A 120 -3.02 -2.53 12.89
N HIS A 121 -2.23 -2.84 13.93
CA HIS A 121 -2.27 -2.10 15.20
C HIS A 121 -1.92 -0.62 15.02
N ALA A 122 -0.90 -0.31 14.21
CA ALA A 122 -0.56 1.07 13.88
C ALA A 122 -1.71 1.82 13.18
N MET A 123 -2.53 1.11 12.39
CA MET A 123 -3.71 1.68 11.75
C MET A 123 -4.87 1.88 12.73
N LEU A 124 -5.11 0.93 13.64
CA LEU A 124 -6.11 1.07 14.72
C LEU A 124 -5.80 2.27 15.62
N HIS A 125 -4.53 2.47 16.00
CA HIS A 125 -4.11 3.60 16.83
C HIS A 125 -4.35 4.98 16.20
N ARG A 126 -4.59 5.05 14.89
CA ARG A 126 -4.88 6.29 14.16
C ARG A 126 -6.37 6.56 13.99
N LEU A 127 -7.24 5.63 14.39
CA LEU A 127 -8.66 5.89 14.36
C LEU A 127 -9.01 6.94 15.41
N GLU A 128 -9.84 7.91 15.02
CA GLU A 128 -10.56 8.72 15.98
C GLU A 128 -11.59 7.82 16.68
N GLU A 129 -11.58 7.85 18.01
CA GLU A 129 -12.43 7.03 18.87
C GLU A 129 -12.42 5.53 18.47
N PRO A 130 -11.29 4.81 18.64
CA PRO A 130 -11.11 3.47 18.09
C PRO A 130 -12.15 2.42 18.52
N GLU A 131 -12.80 2.62 19.66
CA GLU A 131 -13.79 1.68 20.21
C GLU A 131 -15.16 1.78 19.53
N THR A 132 -15.49 2.93 18.93
CA THR A 132 -16.78 3.21 18.29
C THR A 132 -16.65 3.39 16.77
N ASN A 133 -15.43 3.31 16.23
CA ASN A 133 -15.19 3.55 14.82
C ASN A 133 -15.59 2.36 13.95
N ASP A 134 -16.47 2.59 12.97
CA ASP A 134 -16.97 1.56 12.03
C ASP A 134 -15.85 0.86 11.23
N LEU A 135 -14.66 1.48 11.10
CA LEU A 135 -13.52 0.84 10.42
C LEU A 135 -12.74 -0.13 11.30
N ARG A 136 -13.00 -0.19 12.61
CA ARG A 136 -12.24 -1.04 13.53
C ARG A 136 -12.28 -2.51 13.10
N GLU A 137 -13.48 -3.06 12.96
CA GLU A 137 -13.69 -4.46 12.56
C GLU A 137 -13.11 -4.72 11.17
N VAL A 138 -13.27 -3.78 10.24
CA VAL A 138 -12.68 -3.87 8.88
C VAL A 138 -11.15 -3.97 8.95
N ILE A 139 -10.50 -3.18 9.82
CA ILE A 139 -9.04 -3.23 10.00
C ILE A 139 -8.63 -4.54 10.68
N GLU A 140 -9.34 -4.99 11.71
CA GLU A 140 -9.06 -6.25 12.39
C GLU A 140 -9.14 -7.44 11.40
N ILE A 141 -10.15 -7.47 10.52
CA ILE A 141 -10.29 -8.50 9.49
C ILE A 141 -9.20 -8.36 8.40
N ALA A 142 -8.93 -7.14 7.92
CA ALA A 142 -7.97 -6.92 6.83
C ALA A 142 -6.53 -7.27 7.23
N PHE A 143 -6.16 -7.03 8.49
CA PHE A 143 -4.82 -7.31 9.01
C PHE A 143 -4.74 -8.60 9.85
N GLU A 144 -5.83 -9.36 9.92
CA GLU A 144 -5.92 -10.64 10.66
C GLU A 144 -5.51 -10.49 12.14
N LEU A 145 -6.05 -9.48 12.82
CA LEU A 145 -5.75 -9.15 14.23
C LEU A 145 -6.55 -9.99 15.24
N GLY A 146 -7.04 -11.16 14.83
CA GLY A 146 -7.83 -12.04 15.70
C GLY A 146 -7.03 -12.61 16.88
N ASP A 147 -7.69 -13.42 17.71
CA ASP A 147 -7.04 -14.10 18.83
C ASP A 147 -5.96 -15.07 18.31
N ILE A 148 -4.71 -14.81 18.70
CA ILE A 148 -3.55 -15.61 18.32
C ILE A 148 -2.84 -16.07 19.60
N ASP A 149 -2.36 -17.31 19.57
CA ASP A 149 -1.62 -17.89 20.67
C ASP A 149 -0.30 -17.15 20.95
N ALA A 150 0.03 -17.00 22.23
CA ALA A 150 1.20 -16.23 22.67
C ALA A 150 2.53 -16.86 22.20
N GLU A 151 2.59 -18.19 22.05
CA GLU A 151 3.79 -18.86 21.55
C GLU A 151 3.97 -18.59 20.05
N GLU A 152 2.89 -18.58 19.27
CA GLU A 152 2.90 -18.18 17.87
C GLU A 152 3.36 -16.73 17.71
N VAL A 153 2.83 -15.80 18.52
CA VAL A 153 3.27 -14.39 18.51
C VAL A 153 4.76 -14.26 18.75
N THR A 154 5.29 -14.99 19.75
CA THR A 154 6.71 -14.94 20.10
C THR A 154 7.59 -15.47 18.96
N SER A 155 7.20 -16.60 18.35
CA SER A 155 7.90 -17.19 17.20
C SER A 155 7.92 -16.26 15.99
N ASP A 156 6.78 -15.62 15.71
CA ASP A 156 6.61 -14.65 14.63
C ASP A 156 7.50 -13.41 14.84
N ILE A 157 7.59 -12.88 16.06
CA ILE A 157 8.49 -11.76 16.42
C ILE A 157 9.96 -12.14 16.17
N LEU A 158 10.40 -13.32 16.62
CA LEU A 158 11.78 -13.77 16.41
C LEU A 158 12.10 -13.91 14.92
N SER A 159 11.16 -14.44 14.14
CA SER A 159 11.27 -14.54 12.69
C SER A 159 11.37 -13.16 12.03
N TYR A 160 10.58 -12.20 12.50
CA TYR A 160 10.61 -10.82 12.02
C TYR A 160 11.95 -10.13 12.31
N ILE A 161 12.44 -10.21 13.54
CA ILE A 161 13.74 -9.64 13.93
C ILE A 161 14.87 -10.23 13.08
N THR A 162 14.86 -11.54 12.88
CA THR A 162 15.84 -12.23 12.04
C THR A 162 15.83 -11.70 10.60
N ARG A 163 14.63 -11.47 10.04
CA ARG A 163 14.47 -10.96 8.68
C ARG A 163 14.87 -9.50 8.55
N LEU A 164 14.66 -8.69 9.59
CA LEU A 164 15.08 -7.28 9.65
C LEU A 164 16.61 -7.14 9.70
N LEU A 165 17.29 -8.08 10.37
CA LEU A 165 18.76 -8.12 10.45
C LEU A 165 19.44 -8.70 9.19
N GLY A 166 18.68 -9.41 8.34
CA GLY A 166 19.16 -9.93 7.06
C GLY A 166 19.24 -8.86 5.97
N THR A 167 19.79 -9.24 4.81
CA THR A 167 19.70 -8.40 3.60
C THR A 167 18.24 -8.38 3.13
N GLY A 168 17.61 -7.20 3.17
CA GLY A 168 16.23 -7.03 2.70
C GLY A 168 16.07 -7.44 1.24
N ALA A 169 14.92 -8.03 0.91
CA ALA A 169 14.58 -8.35 -0.47
C ALA A 169 14.56 -7.06 -1.30
N GLU A 170 15.17 -7.09 -2.49
CA GLU A 170 15.10 -5.97 -3.43
C GLU A 170 13.63 -5.72 -3.81
N SER A 171 13.21 -4.46 -3.72
CA SER A 171 11.86 -4.03 -4.05
C SER A 171 11.97 -2.77 -4.91
N PRO A 172 11.21 -2.66 -6.02
CA PRO A 172 11.19 -1.44 -6.84
C PRO A 172 10.56 -0.24 -6.13
N ALA A 173 9.83 -0.45 -5.04
CA ALA A 173 9.17 0.61 -4.30
C ALA A 173 10.19 1.58 -3.69
N THR A 174 9.94 2.87 -3.85
CA THR A 174 10.86 3.94 -3.44
C THR A 174 10.46 4.54 -2.09
N THR A 175 11.42 5.13 -1.39
CA THR A 175 11.19 5.88 -0.15
C THR A 175 11.50 7.35 -0.37
N HIS A 176 10.72 8.22 0.27
CA HIS A 176 10.79 9.66 0.06
C HIS A 176 10.69 10.42 1.37
N ARG A 177 11.37 11.56 1.44
CA ARG A 177 11.36 12.48 2.59
C ARG A 177 10.72 13.81 2.23
N LEU A 178 10.29 14.55 3.25
CA LEU A 178 9.72 15.88 3.06
C LEU A 178 10.65 16.84 2.28
N GLU A 179 11.96 16.69 2.39
CA GLU A 179 12.91 17.50 1.63
C GLU A 179 12.77 17.36 0.10
N GLU A 180 12.26 16.24 -0.40
CA GLU A 180 12.09 15.96 -1.84
C GLU A 180 10.78 16.54 -2.39
N ARG A 181 10.53 17.83 -2.11
CA ARG A 181 9.25 18.50 -2.42
C ARG A 181 8.80 18.33 -3.87
N GLY A 182 9.69 18.57 -4.83
CA GLY A 182 9.36 18.47 -6.26
C GLY A 182 8.92 17.06 -6.67
N THR A 183 9.62 16.04 -6.17
CA THR A 183 9.32 14.62 -6.39
C THR A 183 7.95 14.25 -5.81
N LEU A 184 7.68 14.64 -4.56
CA LEU A 184 6.41 14.36 -3.89
C LEU A 184 5.22 15.05 -4.57
N LEU A 185 5.38 16.31 -4.99
CA LEU A 185 4.33 17.04 -5.71
C LEU A 185 4.05 16.42 -7.08
N ALA A 186 5.08 16.06 -7.84
CA ALA A 186 4.91 15.38 -9.12
C ALA A 186 4.15 14.06 -8.97
N TYR A 187 4.43 13.28 -7.92
CA TYR A 187 3.68 12.06 -7.62
C TYR A 187 2.24 12.33 -7.18
N HIS A 188 1.99 13.40 -6.42
CA HIS A 188 0.63 13.78 -6.03
C HIS A 188 -0.21 14.20 -7.22
N GLU A 189 0.38 14.97 -8.14
CA GLU A 189 -0.25 15.44 -9.39
C GLU A 189 -0.42 14.31 -10.42
N ALA A 190 0.47 13.30 -10.39
CA ALA A 190 0.34 12.12 -11.23
C ALA A 190 -0.92 11.33 -10.84
N GLN A 191 -1.95 11.46 -11.67
CA GLN A 191 -3.16 10.65 -11.59
C GLN A 191 -2.92 9.32 -12.29
N PRO A 192 -3.33 8.18 -11.69
CA PRO A 192 -3.36 6.92 -12.42
C PRO A 192 -4.37 7.02 -13.56
N ASP A 193 -4.05 6.40 -14.71
CA ASP A 193 -5.01 6.21 -15.79
C ASP A 193 -6.09 5.21 -15.31
N ILE A 194 -7.26 5.75 -14.99
CA ILE A 194 -8.40 5.00 -14.43
C ILE A 194 -8.86 3.92 -15.41
N ASP A 195 -8.97 4.25 -16.70
CA ASP A 195 -9.40 3.28 -17.70
C ASP A 195 -8.35 2.17 -17.89
N ALA A 196 -7.06 2.52 -17.78
CA ALA A 196 -6.00 1.51 -17.77
C ALA A 196 -6.08 0.59 -16.57
N LEU A 197 -6.32 1.11 -15.36
CA LEU A 197 -6.50 0.29 -14.15
C LEU A 197 -7.71 -0.65 -14.25
N VAL A 198 -8.82 -0.17 -14.82
CA VAL A 198 -10.01 -1.01 -15.06
C VAL A 198 -9.68 -2.12 -16.07
N ARG A 199 -9.05 -1.79 -17.20
CA ARG A 199 -8.62 -2.80 -18.20
C ARG A 199 -7.64 -3.81 -17.61
N GLU A 200 -6.72 -3.36 -16.77
CA GLU A 200 -5.75 -4.21 -16.08
C GLU A 200 -6.45 -5.19 -15.11
N ALA A 201 -7.36 -4.68 -14.28
CA ALA A 201 -8.16 -5.52 -13.38
C ALA A 201 -9.00 -6.56 -14.15
N GLN A 202 -9.65 -6.15 -15.24
CA GLN A 202 -10.43 -7.05 -16.10
C GLN A 202 -9.53 -8.12 -16.73
N HIS A 203 -8.39 -7.72 -17.28
CA HIS A 203 -7.44 -8.64 -17.88
C HIS A 203 -6.95 -9.71 -16.89
N HIS A 204 -6.54 -9.30 -15.69
CA HIS A 204 -6.11 -10.24 -14.65
C HIS A 204 -7.24 -11.18 -14.20
N GLY A 205 -8.47 -10.67 -14.08
CA GLY A 205 -9.66 -11.47 -13.79
C GLY A 205 -9.93 -12.54 -14.87
N GLU A 206 -9.91 -12.15 -16.15
CA GLU A 206 -10.05 -13.08 -17.27
C GLU A 206 -8.98 -14.17 -17.26
N MET A 207 -7.73 -13.81 -16.95
CA MET A 207 -6.64 -14.78 -16.87
C MET A 207 -6.86 -15.76 -15.70
N ALA A 208 -7.30 -15.28 -14.54
CA ALA A 208 -7.63 -16.14 -13.41
C ALA A 208 -8.72 -17.16 -13.77
N ASP A 209 -9.79 -16.72 -14.45
CA ASP A 209 -10.89 -17.59 -14.87
C ASP A 209 -10.47 -18.61 -15.95
N ARG A 210 -9.61 -18.19 -16.88
CA ARG A 210 -9.01 -19.09 -17.88
C ARG A 210 -8.17 -20.18 -17.21
N PHE A 211 -7.36 -19.84 -16.21
CA PHE A 211 -6.56 -20.81 -15.45
C PHE A 211 -7.46 -21.75 -14.63
N ARG A 212 -8.47 -21.22 -13.92
CA ARG A 212 -9.45 -22.05 -13.17
C ARG A 212 -10.21 -23.02 -14.08
N THR A 213 -10.61 -22.57 -15.27
CA THR A 213 -11.26 -23.42 -16.27
C THR A 213 -10.32 -24.51 -16.76
N SER A 214 -9.04 -24.20 -16.95
CA SER A 214 -8.03 -25.17 -17.38
C SER A 214 -7.80 -26.28 -16.34
N LEU A 215 -7.85 -25.95 -15.04
CA LEU A 215 -7.74 -26.94 -13.94
C LEU A 215 -8.85 -28.01 -13.95
N ARG A 216 -9.99 -27.75 -14.60
CA ARG A 216 -11.08 -28.72 -14.71
C ARG A 216 -10.81 -29.81 -15.76
N ARG A 217 -9.77 -29.65 -16.59
CA ARG A 217 -9.37 -30.65 -17.58
C ARG A 217 -8.64 -31.83 -16.90
N ARG A 218 -9.00 -33.06 -17.29
CA ARG A 218 -8.56 -34.30 -16.62
C ARG A 218 -7.14 -34.74 -17.01
N ASP A 219 -6.56 -34.12 -18.03
CA ASP A 219 -5.31 -34.48 -18.70
C ASP A 219 -4.08 -33.71 -18.19
N LEU A 220 -4.24 -32.78 -17.24
CA LEU A 220 -3.10 -32.08 -16.64
C LEU A 220 -2.29 -33.01 -15.73
N SER A 221 -0.96 -32.98 -15.90
CA SER A 221 -0.03 -33.60 -14.95
C SER A 221 -0.15 -32.94 -13.56
N PRO A 222 0.25 -33.62 -12.47
CA PRO A 222 0.25 -33.00 -11.14
C PRO A 222 1.06 -31.70 -11.05
N GLU A 223 2.19 -31.63 -11.75
CA GLU A 223 3.05 -30.44 -11.80
C GLU A 223 2.35 -29.28 -12.52
N ASP A 224 1.79 -29.53 -13.71
CA ASP A 224 1.06 -28.52 -14.48
C ASP A 224 -0.19 -28.04 -13.74
N ARG A 225 -0.85 -28.94 -12.99
CA ARG A 225 -1.98 -28.60 -12.13
C ARG A 225 -1.55 -27.66 -11.00
N GLY A 226 -0.42 -27.94 -10.35
CA GLY A 226 0.14 -27.08 -9.30
C GLY A 226 0.50 -25.69 -9.85
N LEU A 227 1.20 -25.64 -10.98
CA LEU A 227 1.60 -24.40 -11.63
C LEU A 227 0.38 -23.58 -12.08
N THR A 228 -0.62 -24.22 -12.69
CA THR A 228 -1.86 -23.55 -13.14
C THR A 228 -2.68 -23.06 -11.95
N GLY A 229 -2.69 -23.81 -10.84
CA GLY A 229 -3.33 -23.38 -9.59
C GLY A 229 -2.68 -22.12 -9.03
N ALA A 230 -1.35 -22.11 -8.91
CA ALA A 230 -0.61 -20.93 -8.47
C ALA A 230 -0.83 -19.74 -9.41
N ALA A 231 -0.90 -19.97 -10.73
CA ALA A 231 -1.18 -18.92 -11.71
C ALA A 231 -2.59 -18.33 -11.56
N ALA A 232 -3.61 -19.16 -11.28
CA ALA A 232 -4.97 -18.69 -11.02
C ALA A 232 -5.04 -17.75 -9.79
N GLU A 233 -4.37 -18.15 -8.71
CA GLU A 233 -4.30 -17.33 -7.50
C GLU A 233 -3.46 -16.06 -7.70
N GLY A 234 -2.33 -16.15 -8.42
CA GLY A 234 -1.51 -14.99 -8.75
C GLY A 234 -2.24 -13.97 -9.64
N ALA A 235 -3.00 -14.44 -10.63
CA ALA A 235 -3.83 -13.58 -11.47
C ALA A 235 -4.95 -12.93 -10.67
N THR A 236 -5.57 -13.66 -9.74
CA THR A 236 -6.58 -13.08 -8.83
C THR A 236 -5.96 -12.00 -7.96
N LEU A 237 -4.77 -12.24 -7.38
CA LEU A 237 -4.10 -11.24 -6.55
C LEU A 237 -3.73 -9.97 -7.34
N GLN A 238 -3.25 -10.11 -8.59
CA GLN A 238 -2.99 -8.98 -9.48
C GLN A 238 -4.26 -8.18 -9.82
N GLN A 239 -5.39 -8.87 -10.06
CA GLN A 239 -6.68 -8.20 -10.20
C GLN A 239 -7.02 -7.37 -8.95
N ARG A 240 -6.86 -7.94 -7.75
CA ARG A 240 -7.14 -7.24 -6.50
C ARG A 240 -6.20 -6.05 -6.27
N ILE A 241 -4.93 -6.15 -6.68
CA ILE A 241 -3.96 -5.04 -6.65
C ILE A 241 -4.42 -3.89 -7.54
N ALA A 242 -4.84 -4.17 -8.78
CA ALA A 242 -5.34 -3.15 -9.70
C ALA A 242 -6.61 -2.46 -9.14
N LEU A 243 -7.53 -3.23 -8.55
CA LEU A 243 -8.75 -2.70 -7.92
C LEU A 243 -8.44 -1.87 -6.66
N ALA A 244 -7.45 -2.26 -5.85
CA ALA A 244 -7.01 -1.46 -4.72
C ALA A 244 -6.38 -0.13 -5.17
N ARG A 245 -5.57 -0.14 -6.23
CA ARG A 245 -5.02 1.09 -6.85
C ARG A 245 -6.13 2.01 -7.35
N LEU A 246 -7.17 1.44 -7.96
CA LEU A 246 -8.36 2.17 -8.41
C LEU A 246 -9.11 2.81 -7.24
N ALA A 247 -9.36 2.07 -6.16
CA ALA A 247 -10.04 2.58 -4.96
C ALA A 247 -9.28 3.75 -4.31
N LEU A 248 -7.94 3.68 -4.30
CA LEU A 248 -7.04 4.69 -3.75
C LEU A 248 -6.76 5.87 -4.68
N ALA A 249 -7.30 5.89 -5.91
CA ALA A 249 -7.04 6.96 -6.86
C ALA A 249 -7.48 8.33 -6.30
N ALA A 250 -6.61 9.32 -6.45
CA ALA A 250 -6.83 10.68 -5.95
C ALA A 250 -7.96 11.43 -6.70
N HIS A 251 -8.33 10.96 -7.88
CA HIS A 251 -9.42 11.51 -8.67
C HIS A 251 -10.20 10.37 -9.34
N LEU A 252 -11.53 10.42 -9.21
CA LEU A 252 -12.48 9.48 -9.82
C LEU A 252 -13.62 10.31 -10.43
N PRO A 253 -13.63 10.52 -11.76
CA PRO A 253 -14.62 11.37 -12.43
C PRO A 253 -16.07 10.87 -12.25
N ASP A 254 -16.26 9.55 -12.32
CA ASP A 254 -17.50 8.85 -12.01
C ASP A 254 -17.20 7.75 -10.98
N ARG A 255 -17.31 8.12 -9.70
CA ARG A 255 -16.89 7.27 -8.59
C ARG A 255 -17.65 5.95 -8.54
N ASP A 256 -18.97 5.99 -8.73
CA ASP A 256 -19.79 4.80 -8.56
C ASP A 256 -19.50 3.80 -9.68
N THR A 257 -19.54 4.26 -10.93
CA THR A 257 -19.18 3.44 -12.11
C THR A 257 -17.74 2.92 -12.02
N ALA A 258 -16.79 3.75 -11.58
CA ALA A 258 -15.40 3.32 -11.44
C ALA A 258 -15.22 2.24 -10.35
N LEU A 259 -16.02 2.30 -9.28
CA LEU A 259 -15.90 1.36 -8.16
C LEU A 259 -16.78 0.11 -8.29
N ASP A 260 -17.68 0.03 -9.28
CA ASP A 260 -18.51 -1.15 -9.53
C ASP A 260 -17.70 -2.45 -9.59
N HIS A 261 -16.54 -2.42 -10.26
CA HIS A 261 -15.63 -3.57 -10.32
C HIS A 261 -15.01 -3.92 -8.97
N VAL A 262 -14.79 -2.94 -8.09
CA VAL A 262 -14.29 -3.15 -6.73
C VAL A 262 -15.39 -3.76 -5.86
N TYR A 263 -16.63 -3.28 -5.96
CA TYR A 263 -17.77 -3.83 -5.23
C TYR A 263 -18.10 -5.26 -5.64
N ALA A 264 -18.06 -5.57 -6.94
CA ALA A 264 -18.20 -6.94 -7.43
C ALA A 264 -17.11 -7.85 -6.84
N ALA A 265 -15.86 -7.39 -6.85
CA ALA A 265 -14.73 -8.12 -6.29
C ALA A 265 -14.84 -8.39 -4.78
N ILE A 266 -15.43 -7.46 -4.01
CA ILE A 266 -15.68 -7.62 -2.57
C ILE A 266 -16.63 -8.79 -2.31
N ASN A 267 -17.71 -8.91 -3.10
CA ASN A 267 -18.72 -9.95 -2.91
C ASN A 267 -18.19 -11.37 -3.14
N ASP A 268 -17.21 -11.51 -4.03
CA ASP A 268 -16.62 -12.81 -4.40
C ASP A 268 -15.31 -13.12 -3.67
N ALA A 269 -14.85 -12.25 -2.78
CA ALA A 269 -13.56 -12.37 -2.11
C ALA A 269 -13.65 -13.05 -0.73
N PRO A 270 -12.58 -13.74 -0.29
CA PRO A 270 -12.42 -14.12 1.11
C PRO A 270 -12.52 -12.89 2.04
N PRO A 271 -13.00 -13.06 3.30
CA PRO A 271 -13.26 -11.93 4.21
C PRO A 271 -12.09 -10.94 4.36
N GLN A 272 -10.86 -11.45 4.49
CA GLN A 272 -9.66 -10.63 4.62
C GLN A 272 -9.41 -9.72 3.39
N VAL A 273 -9.59 -10.26 2.18
CA VAL A 273 -9.42 -9.50 0.92
C VAL A 273 -10.57 -8.52 0.73
N ALA A 274 -11.81 -8.94 1.03
CA ALA A 274 -12.99 -8.09 1.00
C ALA A 274 -12.81 -6.88 1.93
N ALA A 275 -12.41 -7.11 3.18
CA ALA A 275 -12.12 -6.06 4.16
C ALA A 275 -11.00 -5.13 3.69
N THR A 276 -9.95 -5.67 3.09
CA THR A 276 -8.85 -4.86 2.53
C THR A 276 -9.33 -3.92 1.42
N LEU A 277 -10.21 -4.39 0.53
CA LEU A 277 -10.79 -3.54 -0.52
C LEU A 277 -11.76 -2.50 0.03
N ILE A 278 -12.60 -2.86 1.02
CA ILE A 278 -13.45 -1.90 1.75
C ILE A 278 -12.58 -0.81 2.39
N LEU A 279 -11.48 -1.21 3.04
CA LEU A 279 -10.53 -0.28 3.63
C LEU A 279 -9.89 0.64 2.59
N ALA A 280 -9.50 0.10 1.43
CA ALA A 280 -8.96 0.89 0.32
C ALA A 280 -9.95 1.94 -0.19
N ILE A 281 -11.25 1.61 -0.29
CA ILE A 281 -12.32 2.56 -0.65
C ILE A 281 -12.42 3.68 0.39
N SER A 282 -12.49 3.32 1.67
CA SER A 282 -12.62 4.26 2.79
C SER A 282 -11.41 5.20 2.88
N VAL A 283 -10.20 4.65 2.80
CA VAL A 283 -8.95 5.42 2.79
C VAL A 283 -8.87 6.32 1.55
N GLY A 284 -9.21 5.79 0.36
CA GLY A 284 -9.28 6.59 -0.86
C GLY A 284 -10.25 7.76 -0.75
N SER A 285 -11.42 7.58 -0.12
CA SER A 285 -12.37 8.66 0.14
C SER A 285 -11.75 9.74 1.02
N ARG A 286 -11.13 9.36 2.15
CA ARG A 286 -10.47 10.30 3.06
C ARG A 286 -9.32 11.07 2.40
N LEU A 287 -8.53 10.41 1.53
CA LEU A 287 -7.48 11.08 0.77
C LEU A 287 -8.05 12.17 -0.17
N ARG A 288 -9.19 11.89 -0.81
CA ARG A 288 -9.89 12.86 -1.66
C ARG A 288 -10.49 14.01 -0.85
N ASP A 289 -11.11 13.71 0.29
CA ASP A 289 -11.69 14.70 1.19
C ASP A 289 -10.61 15.63 1.75
N MET A 290 -9.46 15.08 2.17
CA MET A 290 -8.29 15.84 2.60
C MET A 290 -7.77 16.76 1.50
N ALA A 291 -7.63 16.24 0.26
CA ALA A 291 -7.18 17.04 -0.87
C ALA A 291 -8.14 18.18 -1.22
N ALA A 292 -9.45 17.95 -1.10
CA ALA A 292 -10.48 18.97 -1.31
C ALA A 292 -10.50 20.04 -0.22
N ALA A 293 -10.30 19.66 1.05
CA ALA A 293 -10.28 20.57 2.19
C ALA A 293 -9.03 21.47 2.22
N HIS A 294 -7.89 20.97 1.72
CA HIS A 294 -6.61 21.67 1.76
C HIS A 294 -5.91 21.71 0.40
N PRO A 295 -6.48 22.41 -0.60
CA PRO A 295 -5.88 22.45 -1.93
C PRO A 295 -4.48 23.07 -1.87
N PRO A 296 -3.45 22.46 -2.50
CA PRO A 296 -2.12 23.03 -2.60
C PRO A 296 -2.20 24.40 -3.27
N ARG A 297 -1.55 25.41 -2.68
CA ARG A 297 -1.37 26.71 -3.35
C ARG A 297 -0.11 26.67 -4.20
N VAL A 298 -0.26 26.95 -5.50
CA VAL A 298 0.84 27.14 -6.46
C VAL A 298 1.61 28.42 -6.12
#